data_AF-A0A161REB8-F1
#
_entry.id   AF-A0A161REB8-F1
#
_cell.length_a   1.000
_cell.length_b   1.000
_cell.length_c   1.000
_cell.angle_alpha   90.00
_cell.angle_beta   90.00
_cell.angle_gamma   90.00
#
_symmetry.space_group_name_H-M   'P 1'
#
loop_
_entity.id
_entity.type
_entity.pdbx_description
1 polymer ?
#
loop_
_entity_poly.entity_id
_entity_poly.type
_entity_poly.pdbx_seq_one_letter_code
_entity_poly.pdbx_strand_id
1 'polypeptide(L)' 'MARARTITHGYRLATGWEKIDRRPLTPEAAAELRSHGYTMVMAKRGLLNSREFSLYQPLPPY' A
#
# COMPACT_ATOMS: atom_id res chain seq x y z
N MET A 1 -6.15 8.35 18.22
CA MET A 1 -6.21 8.39 16.74
C MET A 1 -5.27 7.32 16.20
N ALA A 2 -5.79 6.34 15.48
CA ALA A 2 -4.94 5.27 14.95
C ALA A 2 -4.17 5.78 13.72
N ARG A 3 -2.85 5.55 13.74
CA ARG A 3 -1.91 6.09 12.74
C ARG A 3 -2.07 5.29 11.44
N ALA A 4 -2.34 5.98 10.34
CA ALA A 4 -2.36 5.39 9.00
C ALA A 4 -1.07 4.60 8.73
N ARG A 5 -1.19 3.43 8.10
CA ARG A 5 -0.05 2.62 7.70
C ARG A 5 0.75 3.35 6.63
N THR A 6 2.06 3.16 6.58
CA THR A 6 2.93 3.73 5.54
C THR A 6 3.22 2.67 4.49
N ILE A 7 2.83 2.92 3.25
CA ILE A 7 3.18 2.11 2.08
C ILE A 7 4.70 2.13 1.89
N THR A 8 5.28 0.98 1.56
CA THR A 8 6.72 0.82 1.35
C THR A 8 7.06 0.09 0.06
N HIS A 9 6.19 -0.81 -0.38
CA HIS A 9 6.38 -1.58 -1.61
C HIS A 9 5.04 -1.68 -2.34
N GLY A 10 5.10 -1.73 -3.67
CA GLY A 10 3.99 -2.03 -4.55
C GLY A 10 4.21 -3.38 -5.22
N TYR A 11 3.15 -4.11 -5.48
CA TYR A 11 3.17 -5.35 -6.24
C TYR A 11 2.53 -5.14 -7.61
N ARG A 12 3.23 -5.55 -8.67
CA ARG A 12 2.67 -5.66 -10.02
C ARG A 12 2.76 -7.10 -10.48
N LEU A 13 1.81 -7.51 -11.32
CA LEU A 13 1.83 -8.85 -11.92
C LEU A 13 3.06 -9.08 -12.82
N ALA A 14 3.55 -8.01 -13.47
CA ALA A 14 4.67 -8.10 -14.40
C ALA A 14 6.05 -8.19 -13.71
N THR A 15 6.25 -7.46 -12.61
CA THR A 15 7.58 -7.29 -11.98
C THR A 15 7.65 -7.86 -10.56
N GLY A 16 6.52 -8.25 -9.97
CA GLY A 16 6.44 -8.67 -8.59
C GLY A 16 6.48 -7.49 -7.61
N TRP A 17 7.13 -7.70 -6.45
CA TRP A 17 7.29 -6.67 -5.43
C TRP A 17 8.42 -5.70 -5.79
N GLU A 18 8.10 -4.41 -5.84
CA GLU A 18 9.08 -3.35 -6.01
C GLU A 18 8.95 -2.28 -4.92
N LYS A 19 10.08 -1.67 -4.57
CA LYS A 19 10.12 -0.60 -3.57
C LYS A 19 9.61 0.69 -4.19
N ILE A 20 8.71 1.38 -3.48
CA ILE A 20 8.11 2.63 -3.94
C ILE A 20 8.29 3.73 -2.89
N ASP A 21 7.99 4.97 -3.28
CA ASP A 21 8.06 6.10 -2.36
C ASP A 21 7.15 5.91 -1.16
N ARG A 22 7.73 6.11 0.02
CA ARG A 22 7.05 5.91 1.29
C ARG A 22 5.98 6.97 1.47
N ARG A 23 4.72 6.54 1.48
CA ARG A 23 3.56 7.44 1.62
C ARG A 23 2.49 6.81 2.51
N PRO A 24 1.60 7.60 3.15
CA PRO A 24 0.48 7.05 3.90
C PRO A 24 -0.43 6.20 3.01
N LEU A 25 -1.00 5.13 3.58
CA LEU A 25 -2.01 4.31 2.92
C LEU A 25 -3.35 5.06 3.00
N THR A 26 -3.69 5.78 1.94
CA THR A 26 -4.96 6.50 1.78
C THR A 26 -5.70 6.02 0.53
N PRO A 27 -7.02 6.28 0.41
CA PRO A 27 -7.78 5.98 -0.80
C PRO A 27 -7.18 6.62 -2.06
N GLU A 28 -6.66 7.85 -1.94
CA GLU A 28 -6.05 8.60 -3.04
C GLU A 28 -4.75 7.94 -3.49
N ALA A 29 -3.86 7.60 -2.53
CA ALA A 29 -2.62 6.89 -2.84
C ALA A 29 -2.90 5.50 -3.43
N ALA A 30 -3.95 4.82 -2.98
CA ALA A 30 -4.36 3.54 -3.54
C ALA A 30 -4.94 3.66 -4.96
N ALA A 31 -5.64 4.74 -5.27
CA ALA A 31 -6.14 5.01 -6.62
C ALA A 31 -4.99 5.34 -7.58
N GLU A 32 -4.03 6.16 -7.14
CA GLU A 32 -2.81 6.49 -7.89
C GLU A 32 -1.98 5.22 -8.18
N LEU A 33 -1.74 4.38 -7.18
CA LEU A 33 -0.98 3.14 -7.41
C LEU A 33 -1.72 2.18 -8.35
N ARG A 34 -3.05 2.14 -8.31
CA ARG A 34 -3.84 1.38 -9.29
C ARG A 34 -3.66 1.89 -10.71
N SER A 35 -3.66 3.21 -10.93
CA SER A 35 -3.45 3.78 -12.28
C SER A 35 -2.04 3.48 -12.80
N HIS A 36 -1.06 3.32 -11.90
CA HIS A 36 0.29 2.86 -12.22
C HIS A 36 0.41 1.33 -12.38
N GLY A 37 -0.69 0.58 -12.36
CA GLY A 37 -0.71 -0.87 -12.61
C GLY A 37 -0.32 -1.73 -11.40
N TYR A 38 -0.25 -1.15 -10.19
CA TYR A 38 -0.09 -1.93 -8.97
C TYR A 38 -1.41 -2.60 -8.58
N THR A 39 -1.31 -3.82 -8.05
CA THR A 39 -2.48 -4.59 -7.59
C THR A 39 -2.48 -4.77 -6.08
N MET A 40 -1.30 -4.78 -5.44
CA MET A 40 -1.17 -4.85 -3.98
C MET A 40 -0.11 -3.87 -3.48
N VAL A 41 -0.16 -3.56 -2.18
CA VAL A 41 0.85 -2.76 -1.50
C VAL A 41 1.22 -3.37 -0.17
N MET A 42 2.49 -3.24 0.21
CA MET A 42 2.95 -3.55 1.55
C MET A 42 3.01 -2.27 2.37
N ALA A 43 2.20 -2.21 3.43
CA ALA A 43 2.12 -1.07 4.33
C ALA A 43 2.51 -1.44 5.77
N LYS A 44 3.34 -0.60 6.38
CA LYS A 44 3.90 -0.80 7.73
C LYS A 44 3.30 0.15 8.76
N ARG A 45 3.19 -0.32 10.00
CA ARG A 45 2.89 0.49 11.19
C ARG A 45 3.97 0.24 12.23
N GLY A 46 4.96 1.11 12.31
CA GLY A 46 6.17 0.84 13.10
C GLY A 46 7.09 -0.21 12.44
N LEU A 47 8.00 -0.78 13.24
CA LEU A 47 9.06 -1.67 12.74
C LEU A 47 8.59 -3.10 12.47
N LEU A 48 7.63 -3.61 13.25
CA LEU A 48 7.26 -5.03 13.26
C LEU A 48 5.88 -5.35 12.67
N ASN A 49 5.10 -4.33 12.29
CA ASN A 49 3.73 -4.53 11.79
C ASN A 49 3.64 -4.17 10.31
N SER A 50 4.12 -5.07 9.44
CA SER A 50 3.89 -5.03 7.99
C SER A 50 2.65 -5.83 7.62
N ARG A 51 1.82 -5.30 6.73
CA ARG A 51 0.69 -6.00 6.13
C ARG A 51 0.59 -5.69 4.65
N GLU A 52 0.10 -6.67 3.91
CA GLU A 52 -0.26 -6.51 2.51
C GLU A 52 -1.71 -6.06 2.38
N PHE A 53 -1.96 -5.17 1.44
CA PHE A 53 -3.28 -4.66 1.11
C PHE A 53 -3.52 -4.78 -0.38
N SER A 54 -4.61 -5.43 -0.75
CA SER A 54 -5.11 -5.37 -2.12
C SER A 54 -5.63 -3.97 -2.39
N LEU A 55 -5.23 -3.40 -3.52
CA LEU A 55 -5.73 -2.08 -3.92
C LEU A 55 -7.16 -2.14 -4.48
N TYR A 56 -7.68 -3.34 -4.75
CA TYR A 56 -9.05 -3.54 -5.22
C TYR A 56 -10.05 -3.80 -4.09
N GLN A 57 -9.57 -3.93 -2.85
CA GLN A 57 -10.42 -4.08 -1.68
C GLN A 57 -10.57 -2.75 -0.93
N PRO A 58 -11.67 -2.55 -0.20
CA PRO A 58 -11.79 -1.44 0.72
C PRO A 58 -10.61 -1.43 1.70
N LEU A 59 -9.94 -0.29 1.83
CA LEU A 59 -8.88 -0.12 2.82
C LEU A 59 -9.49 -0.19 4.23
N PRO A 60 -8.80 -0.81 5.20
CA PRO A 60 -9.32 -0.86 6.57
C PRO A 60 -9.48 0.55 7.14
N PRO A 61 -10.47 0.77 8.02
CA PRO A 61 -10.61 2.03 8.74
C PRO A 61 -9.36 2.32 9.59
N TYR A 62 -9.01 3.61 9.67
CA TYR A 62 -7.76 4.11 10.26
C TYR A 62 -7.59 3.77 11.73
#